data_AF-T1BBE3-F1
#
_entry.id   AF-T1BBE3-F1
#
_cell.length_a   1.000
_cell.length_b   1.000
_cell.length_c   1.000
_cell.angle_alpha   90.00
_cell.angle_beta   90.00
_cell.angle_gamma   90.00
#
_symmetry.space_group_name_H-M   'P 1'
#
loop_
_entity.id
_entity.type
_entity.pdbx_description
1 polymer ?
#
loop_
_entity_poly.entity_id
_entity_poly.type
_entity_poly.pdbx_seq_one_letter_code
_entity_poly.pdbx_strand_id
1 'polypeptide(L)' 'MLRSKSPDMIRQEIYAMLCCYQAIRTLISQAASHSGLDPGRVSFTRTRDAIRGRISDSGSFSPSAT' A
#
# COMPACT_ATOMS: atom_id res chain seq x y z
N MET A 1 3.70 16.90 -2.24
CA MET A 1 2.84 18.01 -2.67
C MET A 1 1.45 17.46 -2.92
N LEU A 2 0.42 18.05 -2.32
CA LEU A 2 -0.98 17.68 -2.56
C LEU A 2 -1.36 18.12 -3.98
N ARG A 3 -2.06 17.27 -4.72
CA ARG A 3 -2.39 17.50 -6.14
C ARG A 3 -3.60 18.42 -6.27
N SER A 4 -4.46 18.43 -5.28
CA SER A 4 -5.71 19.21 -5.26
C SER A 4 -5.54 20.60 -4.66
N LYS A 5 -6.33 21.54 -5.16
CA LYS A 5 -6.33 22.96 -4.75
C LYS A 5 -7.59 23.37 -3.98
N SER A 6 -8.54 22.47 -3.77
CA SER A 6 -9.73 22.71 -2.94
C SER A 6 -9.58 22.08 -1.54
N PRO A 7 -10.11 22.74 -0.49
CA PRO A 7 -9.94 22.28 0.89
C PRO A 7 -10.52 20.89 1.13
N ASP A 8 -11.66 20.55 0.52
CA ASP A 8 -12.27 19.23 0.68
C ASP A 8 -11.46 18.11 0.00
N MET A 9 -10.92 18.36 -1.20
CA MET A 9 -10.06 17.39 -1.86
C MET A 9 -8.71 17.22 -1.16
N ILE A 10 -8.18 18.27 -0.53
CA ILE A 10 -6.97 18.17 0.29
C ILE A 10 -7.21 17.24 1.48
N ARG A 11 -8.35 17.36 2.18
CA ARG A 11 -8.71 16.45 3.27
C ARG A 11 -8.75 15.01 2.77
N GLN A 12 -9.41 14.78 1.63
CA GLN A 12 -9.48 13.46 1.02
C GLN A 12 -8.09 12.89 0.68
N GLU A 13 -7.18 13.69 0.13
CA GLU A 13 -5.81 13.26 -0.15
C GLU A 13 -5.04 12.91 1.14
N ILE A 14 -5.20 13.67 2.22
CA ILE A 14 -4.59 13.37 3.51
C ILE A 14 -5.16 12.06 4.08
N TYR A 15 -6.47 11.89 4.08
CA TYR A 15 -7.10 10.64 4.52
C TYR A 15 -6.67 9.45 3.65
N ALA A 16 -6.52 9.64 2.34
CA ALA A 16 -6.01 8.60 1.45
C ALA A 16 -4.56 8.22 1.80
N MET A 17 -3.68 9.20 2.05
CA MET A 17 -2.30 8.95 2.48
C MET A 17 -2.24 8.21 3.82
N LEU A 18 -3.05 8.64 4.79
CA LEU A 18 -3.14 8.00 6.11
C LEU A 18 -3.68 6.57 6.00
N CYS A 19 -4.72 6.36 5.19
CA CYS A 19 -5.30 5.04 4.96
C CYS A 19 -4.28 4.09 4.32
N CYS A 20 -3.57 4.54 3.28
CA CYS A 20 -2.48 3.79 2.66
C CYS A 20 -1.37 3.45 3.66
N TYR A 21 -0.96 4.40 4.49
CA TYR A 21 0.05 4.17 5.53
C TYR A 21 -0.39 3.08 6.51
N GLN A 22 -1.61 3.19 7.04
CA GLN A 22 -2.16 2.24 8.02
C GLN A 22 -2.35 0.84 7.41
N ALA A 23 -2.79 0.74 6.15
CA ALA A 23 -2.93 -0.52 5.45
C ALA A 23 -1.58 -1.25 5.31
N ILE A 24 -0.52 -0.54 4.87
CA ILE A 24 0.82 -1.11 4.75
C ILE A 24 1.36 -1.52 6.12
N ARG A 25 1.18 -0.69 7.17
CA ARG A 25 1.64 -0.99 8.53
C ARG A 25 0.94 -2.23 9.10
N THR A 26 -0.36 -2.35 8.86
CA THR A 26 -1.15 -3.53 9.27
C THR A 26 -0.65 -4.78 8.56
N LEU A 27 -0.41 -4.71 7.25
CA LEU A 27 0.15 -5.83 6.49
C LEU A 27 1.52 -6.27 7.02
N ILE A 28 2.39 -5.30 7.35
CA ILE A 28 3.70 -5.59 7.96
C ILE A 28 3.53 -6.31 9.29
N SER A 29 2.67 -5.80 10.17
CA SER A 29 2.41 -6.42 11.47
C SER A 29 1.90 -7.85 11.32
N GLN A 30 0.94 -8.09 10.42
CA GLN A 30 0.40 -9.43 10.17
C GLN A 30 1.46 -10.40 9.61
N ALA A 31 2.25 -9.95 8.63
CA ALA A 31 3.31 -10.77 8.05
C ALA A 31 4.43 -11.08 9.06
N ALA A 32 4.81 -10.11 9.88
CA ALA A 32 5.81 -10.28 10.92
C ALA A 32 5.33 -11.25 12.01
N SER A 33 4.07 -11.12 12.45
CA SER A 33 3.44 -12.07 13.38
C SER A 33 3.42 -13.50 12.82
N HIS A 34 3.10 -13.66 11.53
CA HIS A 34 3.09 -14.98 10.88
C HIS A 34 4.49 -15.62 10.77
N SER A 35 5.55 -14.81 10.70
CA SER A 35 6.94 -15.26 10.53
C SER A 35 7.75 -15.27 11.84
N GLY A 36 7.14 -14.90 12.97
CA GLY A 36 7.85 -14.77 14.25
C GLY A 36 8.90 -13.65 14.27
N LEU A 37 8.77 -12.66 13.38
CA LEU A 37 9.69 -11.53 13.27
C LEU A 37 9.15 -10.32 14.04
N ASP A 38 10.06 -9.44 14.46
CA ASP A 38 9.69 -8.13 14.98
C ASP A 38 9.18 -7.22 13.84
N PRO A 39 7.96 -6.65 13.92
CA PRO A 39 7.41 -5.77 12.89
C PRO A 39 8.27 -4.52 12.65
N GLY A 40 9.01 -4.05 13.66
CA GLY A 40 9.90 -2.89 13.56
C GLY A 40 11.13 -3.15 12.69
N ARG A 41 11.51 -4.41 12.47
CA ARG A 41 12.61 -4.82 11.57
C ARG A 41 12.20 -4.86 10.11
N VAL A 42 10.91 -4.77 9.78
CA VAL A 42 10.41 -4.82 8.41
C VAL A 42 10.36 -3.41 7.82
N SER A 43 11.10 -3.19 6.73
CA SER A 43 11.15 -1.88 6.06
C SER A 43 9.84 -1.52 5.35
N PHE A 44 9.24 -0.39 5.75
CA PHE A 44 8.03 0.14 5.12
C PHE A 44 8.17 0.35 3.61
N THR A 45 9.26 0.99 3.18
CA THR A 45 9.51 1.28 1.76
C THR A 45 9.61 0.00 0.94
N ARG A 46 10.34 -1.00 1.45
CA ARG A 46 10.48 -2.28 0.77
C ARG A 46 9.15 -3.03 0.66
N THR A 47 8.32 -2.98 1.70
CA THR A 47 6.97 -3.55 1.66
C THR A 47 6.08 -2.82 0.66
N ARG A 48 6.10 -1.48 0.64
CA ARG A 48 5.35 -0.67 -0.34
C ARG A 48 5.74 -1.04 -1.77
N ASP A 49 7.03 -1.16 -2.05
CA ASP A 49 7.54 -1.48 -3.39
C ASP A 49 7.16 -2.91 -3.80
N ALA A 50 7.19 -3.87 -2.85
CA ALA A 50 6.69 -5.23 -3.08
C ALA A 50 5.18 -5.29 -3.35
N ILE A 51 4.37 -4.53 -2.60
CA ILE A 51 2.92 -4.39 -2.85
C ILE A 51 2.69 -3.80 -4.25
N ARG A 52 3.41 -2.73 -4.62
CA ARG A 52 3.30 -2.12 -5.94
C ARG A 52 3.67 -3.11 -7.05
N GLY A 53 4.74 -3.88 -6.88
CA GLY A 53 5.10 -4.95 -7.80
C GLY A 53 3.97 -5.97 -7.98
N ARG A 54 3.38 -6.44 -6.88
CA ARG A 54 2.23 -7.37 -6.89
C ARG A 54 0.99 -6.81 -7.60
N ILE A 55 0.66 -5.53 -7.38
CA ILE A 55 -0.50 -4.88 -8.03
C ILE A 55 -0.26 -4.72 -9.54
N SER A 56 0.96 -4.36 -9.94
CA SER A 56 1.30 -4.25 -11.35
C SER A 56 1.33 -5.61 -12.07
N ASP A 57 1.79 -6.67 -11.38
CA ASP A 57 1.87 -8.03 -11.91
C ASP A 57 0.48 -8.68 -12.06
N SER A 58 -0.46 -8.38 -11.15
CA SER A 58 -1.85 -8.84 -11.23
C SER A 58 -2.68 -8.16 -12.34
N GLY A 59 -2.09 -7.25 -13.11
CA GLY A 59 -2.73 -6.52 -14.22
C GLY A 59 -2.68 -7.22 -15.58
N SER A 60 -2.00 -8.37 -15.74
CA SER A 60 -2.00 -9.13 -17.00
C SER A 60 -3.24 -10.03 -17.12
N PHE A 61 -4.44 -9.45 -17.09
CA PHE A 61 -5.59 -10.12 -17.67
C PHE A 61 -5.49 -9.97 -19.19
N SER A 62 -5.02 -11.01 -19.88
CA SER A 62 -5.11 -11.07 -21.35
C SER A 62 -6.59 -11.10 -21.75
N PRO A 63 -7.09 -10.14 -22.56
CA PRO A 63 -8.46 -10.15 -23.02
C PRO A 63 -8.58 -11.14 -24.20
N SER A 64 -8.51 -12.45 -23.93
CA SER A 64 -9.03 -13.48 -24.84
C SER A 64 -8.87 -14.88 -24.27
N ALA A 65 -10.00 -15.51 -23.99
CA ALA A 65 -10.26 -16.91 -24.35
C ALA A 65 -11.78 -17.15 -24.20
N THR A 66 -12.54 -16.86 -25.25
CA THR A 66 -13.53 -17.72 -25.95
C THR A 66 -14.42 -16.83 -26.80
#